data_AF-A0A2V1A7G7-F1
#
_entry.id   AF-A0A2V1A7G7-F1
#
_cell.length_a   1.000
_cell.length_b   1.000
_cell.length_c   1.000
_cell.angle_alpha   90.00
_cell.angle_beta   90.00
_cell.angle_gamma   90.00
#
_symmetry.space_group_name_H-M   'P 1'
#
loop_
_entity.id
_entity.type
_entity.pdbx_description
1 polymer ?
#
loop_
_entity_poly.entity_id
_entity_poly.type
_entity_poly.pdbx_seq_one_letter_code
_entity_poly.pdbx_strand_id
1 'polypeptide(L)'
;MGAPLGMIIYASVKPIFKIYFIIAIGFYLARRNILTVTTCRDISDAIVTAIMPCLIFNNVITNLKYSDIKNIGIIFFEGTILFSVGALSSLAIYYTCKSPKRWFGGLISVGLFPNISDLPIAYLQTLSKTGSLFTAEEGDKGVAYVCIFLASQVFYQFSLGLFRLVRYDFRDELDKPQDEEEEIDTSQLHSVASTPHAKEQHSGSAGSDSTYSSEDKRPDISRDPSEYRQHNEFLMQRDAEGHSAVSQDYESMDSSMRQRRGTNTSGTTNYYSLHQTPSRSADLRRAKSQDVEDVIHEYSEFDRLKSNEARSQHSATSDVGIDVAPLERNEKADDETKPVSRRRRYWKYFLNTIVNFKAPNSVSLIVSLIIALSPPLKALFVKSSFYMPHAPDEMPPLSFFMDLASYVGAASVPLGLLLLGATIARLKVNQIVPGFWKTALMVTAARLIIIPIFGVGFTTGLYKAGWFEEDKLVRFVSVLEFGLPNATALVYFTAFYTDPNSPEHLQMDCLAICLIAQYSILFITLPFLVTFTLKVSLGY
;
A
#
# COMPACT_ATOMS: atom_id res chain seq x y z
N MET A 1 33.26 0.48 -28.66
CA MET A 1 32.86 -0.72 -29.43
C MET A 1 31.47 -1.09 -28.96
N GLY A 2 30.49 -1.16 -29.86
CA GLY A 2 29.12 -1.46 -29.46
C GLY A 2 28.96 -2.93 -29.07
N ALA A 3 28.36 -3.20 -27.91
CA ALA A 3 27.87 -4.50 -27.51
C ALA A 3 26.93 -5.08 -28.59
N PRO A 4 27.01 -6.39 -28.85
CA PRO A 4 26.14 -7.04 -29.82
C PRO A 4 24.68 -6.95 -29.37
N LEU A 5 23.77 -6.77 -30.33
CA LEU A 5 22.33 -6.58 -30.05
C LEU A 5 21.75 -7.69 -29.17
N GLY A 6 22.14 -8.95 -29.39
CA GLY A 6 21.69 -10.08 -28.58
C GLY A 6 22.08 -9.97 -27.11
N MET A 7 23.26 -9.41 -26.80
CA MET A 7 23.71 -9.18 -25.42
C MET A 7 22.89 -8.08 -24.75
N ILE A 8 22.57 -7.00 -25.48
CA ILE A 8 21.74 -5.90 -24.97
C ILE A 8 20.31 -6.38 -24.69
N ILE A 9 19.72 -7.15 -25.62
CA ILE A 9 18.39 -7.75 -25.43
C ILE A 9 18.40 -8.68 -24.21
N TYR A 10 19.37 -9.59 -24.13
CA TYR A 10 19.49 -10.50 -22.99
C TYR A 10 19.63 -9.77 -21.66
N ALA A 11 20.49 -8.75 -21.60
CA ALA A 11 20.68 -7.92 -20.41
C ALA A 11 19.41 -7.15 -20.02
N SER A 12 18.57 -6.77 -21.00
CA SER A 12 17.30 -6.06 -20.77
C SER A 12 16.18 -7.00 -20.31
N VAL A 13 16.18 -8.25 -20.77
CA VAL A 13 15.13 -9.24 -20.47
C VAL A 13 15.39 -9.93 -19.13
N LYS A 14 16.65 -10.21 -18.79
CA LYS A 14 17.02 -10.96 -17.57
C LYS A 14 16.45 -10.35 -16.26
N PRO A 15 16.50 -9.02 -16.03
CA PRO A 15 15.89 -8.41 -14.84
C PRO A 15 14.38 -8.65 -14.73
N ILE A 16 13.65 -8.64 -15.85
CA ILE A 16 12.21 -8.89 -15.86
C ILE A 16 11.87 -10.27 -15.32
N PHE A 17 12.57 -11.31 -15.78
CA PHE A 17 12.33 -12.66 -15.25
C PHE A 17 12.50 -12.70 -13.73
N LYS A 18 13.58 -12.12 -13.21
CA LYS A 18 13.81 -12.09 -11.75
C LYS A 18 12.69 -11.36 -11.01
N ILE A 19 12.26 -10.19 -11.50
CA ILE A 19 11.15 -9.42 -10.91
C ILE A 19 9.86 -10.25 -10.90
N TYR A 20 9.48 -10.82 -12.04
CA TYR A 20 8.24 -11.60 -12.16
C TYR A 20 8.27 -12.90 -11.35
N PHE A 21 9.42 -13.55 -11.18
CA PHE A 21 9.53 -14.70 -10.27
C PHE A 21 9.28 -14.30 -8.81
N ILE A 22 9.79 -13.15 -8.36
CA ILE A 22 9.53 -12.67 -6.99
C ILE A 22 8.05 -12.30 -6.83
N ILE A 23 7.46 -11.61 -7.81
CA ILE A 23 6.01 -11.32 -7.85
C ILE A 23 5.19 -12.62 -7.80
N ALA A 24 5.59 -13.65 -8.55
CA ALA A 24 4.91 -14.95 -8.55
C ALA A 24 5.02 -15.67 -7.19
N ILE A 25 6.15 -15.54 -6.49
CA ILE A 25 6.29 -16.04 -5.11
C ILE A 25 5.32 -15.29 -4.19
N GLY A 26 5.27 -13.96 -4.26
CA GLY A 26 4.32 -13.15 -3.47
C GLY A 26 2.87 -13.55 -3.74
N PHE A 27 2.52 -13.75 -5.02
CA PHE A 27 1.22 -14.24 -5.46
C PHE A 27 0.89 -15.61 -4.87
N TYR A 28 1.84 -16.55 -4.94
CA TYR A 28 1.68 -17.90 -4.38
C TYR A 28 1.47 -17.88 -2.85
N LEU A 29 2.27 -17.10 -2.14
CA LEU A 29 2.17 -16.98 -0.68
C LEU A 29 0.85 -16.34 -0.24
N ALA A 30 0.34 -15.37 -1.00
CA ALA A 30 -0.98 -14.78 -0.76
C ALA A 30 -2.11 -15.78 -1.00
N ARG A 31 -2.06 -16.56 -2.09
CA ARG A 31 -3.06 -17.60 -2.37
C ARG A 31 -3.10 -18.73 -1.35
N ARG A 32 -2.02 -18.91 -0.58
CA ARG A 32 -1.92 -19.88 0.52
C ARG A 32 -2.24 -19.27 1.89
N ASN A 33 -2.72 -18.02 1.93
CA ASN A 33 -2.97 -17.26 3.15
C ASN A 33 -1.76 -17.26 4.11
N ILE A 34 -0.54 -17.27 3.56
CA ILE A 34 0.70 -17.06 4.32
C ILE A 34 0.96 -15.57 4.43
N LEU A 35 0.85 -14.86 3.31
CA LEU A 35 0.78 -13.40 3.27
C LEU A 35 -0.71 -13.02 3.31
N THR A 36 -1.28 -12.90 4.50
CA THR A 36 -2.66 -12.39 4.68
C THR A 36 -2.71 -10.88 4.43
N VAL A 37 -3.91 -10.30 4.31
CA VAL A 37 -4.08 -8.84 4.14
C VAL A 37 -3.46 -8.10 5.33
N THR A 38 -3.71 -8.57 6.55
CA THR A 38 -3.09 -8.04 7.78
C THR A 38 -1.57 -8.18 7.78
N THR A 39 -1.03 -9.34 7.41
CA THR A 39 0.42 -9.55 7.35
C THR A 39 1.07 -8.64 6.31
N CYS A 40 0.40 -8.44 5.16
CA CYS A 40 0.85 -7.49 4.16
C CYS A 40 0.89 -6.07 4.71
N ARG A 41 -0.15 -5.65 5.44
CA ARG A 41 -0.19 -4.35 6.12
C ARG A 41 0.99 -4.19 7.08
N ASP A 42 1.20 -5.16 7.97
CA ASP A 42 2.29 -5.11 8.95
C ASP A 42 3.68 -5.02 8.29
N ILE A 43 3.89 -5.77 7.20
CA ILE A 43 5.13 -5.72 6.42
C ILE A 43 5.29 -4.34 5.76
N SER A 44 4.23 -3.81 5.15
CA SER A 44 4.23 -2.49 4.54
C SER A 44 4.57 -1.40 5.53
N ASP A 45 3.93 -1.41 6.70
CA ASP A 45 4.18 -0.47 7.79
C ASP A 45 5.65 -0.52 8.24
N ALA A 46 6.22 -1.72 8.35
CA ALA A 46 7.64 -1.90 8.66
C ALA A 46 8.55 -1.34 7.55
N ILE A 47 8.21 -1.57 6.27
CA ILE A 47 8.99 -1.06 5.14
C ILE A 47 9.06 0.45 5.21
N VAL A 48 7.90 1.06 5.37
CA VAL A 48 7.71 2.51 5.35
C VAL A 48 8.34 3.20 6.55
N THR A 49 8.25 2.58 7.72
CA THR A 49 8.73 3.18 8.98
C THR A 49 10.24 3.09 9.11
N ALA A 50 10.85 1.98 8.68
CA ALA A 50 12.27 1.70 8.95
C ALA A 50 13.07 1.28 7.71
N ILE A 51 12.57 0.34 6.91
CA ILE A 51 13.38 -0.33 5.88
C ILE A 51 13.69 0.60 4.69
N MET A 52 12.70 1.30 4.17
CA MET A 52 12.84 2.24 3.05
C MET A 52 13.63 3.49 3.44
N PRO A 53 13.42 4.11 4.61
CA PRO A 53 14.31 5.16 5.12
C PRO A 53 15.78 4.73 5.16
N CYS A 54 16.07 3.50 5.61
CA CYS A 54 17.43 2.95 5.60
C CYS A 54 18.00 2.79 4.17
N LEU A 55 17.20 2.28 3.23
CA LEU A 55 17.61 2.15 1.82
C LEU A 55 17.96 3.52 1.21
N ILE A 56 17.11 4.52 1.42
CA ILE A 56 17.34 5.89 0.96
C ILE A 56 18.63 6.43 1.59
N PHE A 57 18.77 6.27 2.90
CA PHE A 57 19.92 6.78 3.64
C PHE A 57 21.25 6.24 3.12
N ASN A 58 21.34 4.92 2.99
CA ASN A 58 22.54 4.27 2.50
C ASN A 58 22.90 4.68 1.07
N ASN A 59 21.93 4.63 0.14
CA ASN A 59 22.21 4.86 -1.28
C ASN A 59 22.50 6.34 -1.59
N VAL A 60 21.80 7.26 -0.94
CA VAL A 60 21.98 8.71 -1.17
C VAL A 60 23.34 9.16 -0.63
N ILE A 61 23.71 8.79 0.60
CA ILE A 61 24.98 9.23 1.21
C ILE A 61 26.18 8.60 0.51
N THR A 62 26.12 7.30 0.18
CA THR A 62 27.22 6.60 -0.48
C THR A 62 27.45 7.15 -1.88
N ASN A 63 26.40 7.25 -2.69
CA ASN A 63 26.56 7.41 -4.13
C ASN A 63 26.46 8.85 -4.66
N LEU A 64 25.80 9.77 -3.94
CA LEU A 64 25.70 11.16 -4.40
C LEU A 64 26.86 12.02 -3.93
N LYS A 65 27.34 12.89 -4.81
CA LYS A 65 28.38 13.89 -4.53
C LYS A 65 27.81 15.30 -4.74
N TYR A 66 28.52 16.31 -4.24
CA TYR A 66 28.17 17.71 -4.47
C TYR A 66 28.06 18.07 -5.97
N SER A 67 28.86 17.43 -6.83
CA SER A 67 28.79 17.59 -8.28
C SER A 67 27.45 17.15 -8.89
N ASP A 68 26.73 16.23 -8.24
CA ASP A 68 25.48 15.69 -8.76
C ASP A 68 24.26 16.61 -8.48
N ILE A 69 24.43 17.77 -7.84
CA ILE A 69 23.33 18.68 -7.49
C ILE A 69 22.49 19.10 -8.71
N LYS A 70 23.14 19.27 -9.86
CA LYS A 70 22.47 19.57 -11.12
C LYS A 70 21.60 18.40 -11.58
N ASN A 71 22.10 17.17 -11.47
CA ASN A 71 21.36 15.95 -11.82
C ASN A 71 20.12 15.78 -10.92
N ILE A 72 20.23 16.10 -9.63
CA ILE A 72 19.09 16.10 -8.70
C ILE A 72 18.00 17.06 -9.17
N GLY A 73 18.38 18.29 -9.55
CA GLY A 73 17.43 19.29 -10.07
C GLY A 73 16.76 18.84 -11.37
N ILE A 74 17.51 18.19 -12.27
CA ILE A 74 16.97 17.61 -13.51
C ILE A 74 15.96 16.52 -13.19
N ILE A 75 16.29 15.58 -12.30
CA ILE A 75 15.38 14.49 -11.89
C ILE A 75 14.06 15.04 -11.33
N PHE A 76 14.11 16.07 -10.47
CA PHE A 76 12.90 16.71 -9.94
C PHE A 76 12.05 17.34 -11.06
N PHE A 77 12.70 18.02 -12.01
CA PHE A 77 12.02 18.60 -13.16
C PHE A 77 11.39 17.53 -14.05
N GLU A 78 12.11 16.44 -14.32
CA GLU A 78 11.59 15.31 -15.11
C GLU A 78 10.42 14.61 -14.42
N GLY A 79 10.49 14.40 -13.11
CA GLY A 79 9.38 13.87 -12.32
C GLY A 79 8.14 14.76 -12.45
N THR A 80 8.32 16.09 -12.39
CA THR A 80 7.21 17.05 -12.59
C THR A 80 6.56 16.89 -13.95
N ILE A 81 7.36 16.72 -15.01
CA ILE A 81 6.87 16.51 -16.38
C ILE A 81 6.19 15.16 -16.51
N LEU A 82 6.76 14.09 -15.94
CA LEU A 82 6.18 12.75 -15.93
C LEU A 82 4.77 12.76 -15.32
N PHE A 83 4.60 13.39 -14.16
CA PHE A 83 3.30 13.49 -13.49
C PHE A 83 2.31 14.36 -14.29
N SER A 84 2.79 15.49 -14.83
CA SER A 84 1.95 16.39 -15.62
C SER A 84 1.43 15.74 -16.90
N VAL A 85 2.32 15.07 -17.65
CA VAL A 85 1.95 14.34 -18.87
C VAL A 85 1.04 13.16 -18.53
N GLY A 86 1.31 12.45 -17.44
CA GLY A 86 0.43 11.41 -16.91
C GLY A 86 -1.00 11.91 -16.67
N ALA A 87 -1.16 13.00 -15.92
CA ALA A 87 -2.46 13.61 -15.65
C ALA A 87 -3.18 14.08 -16.92
N LEU A 88 -2.46 14.76 -17.83
CA LEU A 88 -3.01 15.23 -19.10
C LEU A 88 -3.47 14.06 -19.98
N SER A 89 -2.69 12.98 -20.02
CA SER A 89 -3.05 11.77 -20.77
C SER A 89 -4.32 11.12 -20.22
N SER A 90 -4.45 10.98 -18.89
CA SER A 90 -5.66 10.47 -18.26
C SER A 90 -6.87 11.38 -18.49
N LEU A 91 -6.68 12.69 -18.49
CA LEU A 91 -7.76 13.64 -18.80
C LEU A 91 -8.23 13.50 -20.25
N ALA A 92 -7.29 13.36 -21.20
CA ALA A 92 -7.63 13.12 -22.60
C ALA A 92 -8.37 11.79 -22.78
N ILE A 93 -7.96 10.73 -22.07
CA ILE A 93 -8.64 9.43 -22.08
C ILE A 93 -10.05 9.53 -21.52
N TYR A 94 -10.25 10.29 -20.45
CA TYR A 94 -11.58 10.50 -19.86
C TYR A 94 -12.59 11.02 -20.90
N TYR A 95 -12.20 12.05 -21.66
CA TYR A 95 -13.06 12.65 -22.67
C TYR A 95 -13.21 11.80 -23.94
N THR A 96 -12.14 11.10 -24.37
CA THR A 96 -12.17 10.32 -25.62
C THR A 96 -12.86 8.96 -25.45
N CYS A 97 -12.60 8.26 -24.34
CA CYS A 97 -13.15 6.92 -24.09
C CYS A 97 -14.50 6.94 -23.38
N LYS A 98 -14.98 8.12 -22.94
CA LYS A 98 -16.21 8.27 -22.14
C LYS A 98 -16.19 7.38 -20.89
N SER A 99 -15.10 7.50 -20.12
CA SER A 99 -14.93 6.75 -18.87
C SER A 99 -16.06 7.04 -17.87
N PRO A 100 -16.41 6.11 -16.97
CA PRO A 100 -17.43 6.34 -15.95
C PRO A 100 -17.16 7.61 -15.15
N LYS A 101 -18.18 8.46 -15.00
CA LYS A 101 -18.07 9.73 -14.24
C LYS A 101 -17.72 9.52 -12.77
N ARG A 102 -18.11 8.36 -12.22
CA ARG A 102 -17.81 7.91 -10.84
C ARG A 102 -16.34 7.51 -10.64
N TRP A 103 -15.54 7.39 -11.70
CA TRP A 103 -14.13 7.01 -11.62
C TRP A 103 -13.23 8.06 -12.30
N PHE A 104 -13.50 9.33 -12.03
CA PHE A 104 -12.73 10.43 -12.60
C PHE A 104 -11.42 10.64 -11.84
N GLY A 105 -11.51 10.74 -10.51
CA GLY A 105 -10.37 10.94 -9.62
C GLY A 105 -9.40 9.76 -9.63
N GLY A 106 -9.92 8.54 -9.66
CA GLY A 106 -9.17 7.29 -9.82
C GLY A 106 -8.47 7.23 -11.18
N LEU A 107 -9.14 7.61 -12.27
CA LEU A 107 -8.52 7.66 -13.61
C LEU A 107 -7.36 8.67 -13.69
N ILE A 108 -7.51 9.86 -13.11
CA ILE A 108 -6.42 10.84 -13.06
C ILE A 108 -5.29 10.35 -12.15
N SER A 109 -5.60 9.71 -11.02
CA SER A 109 -4.60 9.11 -10.11
C SER A 109 -3.80 8.01 -10.79
N VAL A 110 -4.46 7.17 -11.59
CA VAL A 110 -3.86 6.16 -12.47
C VAL A 110 -2.91 6.80 -13.50
N GLY A 111 -3.13 8.04 -13.93
CA GLY A 111 -2.18 8.75 -14.81
C GLY A 111 -0.97 9.30 -14.05
N LEU A 112 -1.24 9.83 -12.85
CA LEU A 112 -0.28 10.56 -12.03
C LEU A 112 0.78 9.70 -11.35
N PHE A 113 0.44 8.48 -10.94
CA PHE A 113 1.28 7.72 -9.99
C PHE A 113 1.86 6.45 -10.61
N PRO A 114 3.09 6.52 -11.19
CA PRO A 114 3.87 5.35 -11.52
C PRO A 114 4.32 4.57 -10.28
N ASN A 115 4.71 3.32 -10.49
CA ASN A 115 5.50 2.57 -9.52
C ASN A 115 6.99 2.94 -9.63
N ILE A 116 7.41 4.04 -9.02
CA ILE A 116 8.79 4.58 -9.06
C ILE A 116 9.72 3.93 -8.00
N SER A 117 9.20 3.14 -7.07
CA SER A 117 10.03 2.50 -6.03
C SER A 117 10.52 1.12 -6.46
N ASP A 118 9.65 0.13 -6.42
CA ASP A 118 10.07 -1.27 -6.30
C ASP A 118 10.63 -1.82 -7.60
N LEU A 119 9.96 -1.52 -8.72
CA LEU A 119 10.32 -2.01 -10.04
C LEU A 119 11.65 -1.45 -10.57
N PRO A 120 11.86 -0.11 -10.65
CA PRO A 120 13.09 0.44 -11.20
C PRO A 120 14.31 0.11 -10.34
N ILE A 121 14.16 0.11 -8.99
CA ILE A 121 15.25 -0.28 -8.09
C ILE A 121 15.62 -1.75 -8.32
N ALA A 122 14.63 -2.67 -8.34
CA ALA A 122 14.90 -4.09 -8.60
C ALA A 122 15.54 -4.33 -9.97
N TYR A 123 15.12 -3.56 -10.97
CA TYR A 123 15.64 -3.63 -12.32
C TYR A 123 17.11 -3.20 -12.37
N LEU A 124 17.44 -2.02 -11.84
CA LEU A 124 18.80 -1.48 -11.79
C LEU A 124 19.75 -2.38 -11.00
N GLN A 125 19.34 -2.85 -9.81
CA GLN A 125 20.15 -3.76 -8.99
C GLN A 125 20.45 -5.09 -9.69
N THR A 126 19.57 -5.55 -10.59
CA THR A 126 19.78 -6.79 -11.34
C THR A 126 20.64 -6.56 -12.57
N LEU A 127 20.46 -5.41 -13.22
CA LEU A 127 21.25 -5.00 -14.38
C LEU A 127 22.72 -4.77 -13.98
N SER A 128 22.97 -4.08 -12.87
CA SER A 128 24.33 -3.77 -12.38
C SER A 128 25.11 -5.00 -11.91
N LYS A 129 24.45 -5.95 -11.24
CA LYS A 129 25.07 -7.21 -10.80
C LYS A 129 25.52 -8.12 -11.95
N THR A 130 24.97 -7.93 -13.15
CA THR A 130 25.38 -8.73 -14.32
C THR A 130 26.72 -8.25 -14.90
N GLY A 131 27.19 -7.04 -14.54
CA GLY A 131 28.52 -6.51 -14.89
C GLY A 131 28.78 -6.29 -16.38
N SER A 132 27.77 -6.50 -17.23
CA SER A 132 27.93 -6.52 -18.69
C SER A 132 27.75 -5.16 -19.35
N LEU A 133 27.07 -4.22 -18.69
CA LEU A 133 26.69 -2.90 -19.24
C LEU A 133 26.92 -1.76 -18.25
N PHE A 134 26.55 -1.97 -16.99
CA PHE A 134 26.82 -1.08 -15.88
C PHE A 134 27.60 -1.82 -14.80
N THR A 135 28.48 -1.10 -14.13
CA THR A 135 29.18 -1.57 -12.93
C THR A 135 28.24 -1.58 -11.71
N ALA A 136 28.65 -2.25 -10.63
CA ALA A 136 27.89 -2.25 -9.38
C ALA A 136 27.72 -0.83 -8.82
N GLU A 137 28.79 -0.02 -8.84
CA GLU A 137 28.79 1.36 -8.37
C GLU A 137 27.84 2.26 -9.18
N GLU A 138 27.81 2.10 -10.51
CA GLU A 138 26.83 2.79 -11.35
C GLU A 138 25.41 2.32 -11.04
N GLY A 139 25.20 1.03 -10.76
CA GLY A 139 23.92 0.53 -10.30
C GLY A 139 23.41 1.22 -9.04
N ASP A 140 24.26 1.31 -8.03
CA ASP A 140 23.91 1.89 -6.73
C ASP A 140 23.71 3.41 -6.82
N LYS A 141 24.47 4.09 -7.68
CA LYS A 141 24.20 5.49 -8.06
C LYS A 141 22.84 5.64 -8.74
N GLY A 142 22.46 4.68 -9.58
CA GLY A 142 21.17 4.65 -10.26
C GLY A 142 20.03 4.51 -9.26
N VAL A 143 20.18 3.62 -8.28
CA VAL A 143 19.21 3.47 -7.17
C VAL A 143 19.06 4.77 -6.38
N ALA A 144 20.16 5.50 -6.13
CA ALA A 144 20.08 6.81 -5.47
C ALA A 144 19.27 7.84 -6.28
N TYR A 145 19.42 7.85 -7.62
CA TYR A 145 18.59 8.70 -8.50
C TYR A 145 17.11 8.30 -8.48
N VAL A 146 16.80 7.00 -8.45
CA VAL A 146 15.42 6.52 -8.29
C VAL A 146 14.84 6.94 -6.93
N CYS A 147 15.62 6.89 -5.84
CA CYS A 147 15.17 7.41 -4.54
C CYS A 147 14.82 8.91 -4.58
N ILE A 148 15.50 9.71 -5.41
CA ILE A 148 15.16 11.12 -5.62
C ILE A 148 13.85 11.26 -6.42
N PHE A 149 13.62 10.43 -7.44
CA PHE A 149 12.32 10.39 -8.12
C PHE A 149 11.19 9.99 -7.16
N LEU A 150 11.41 9.01 -6.29
CA LEU A 150 10.46 8.61 -5.25
C LEU A 150 10.15 9.79 -4.32
N ALA A 151 11.16 10.56 -3.93
CA ALA A 151 10.96 11.76 -3.13
C ALA A 151 10.15 12.84 -3.85
N SER A 152 10.40 13.05 -5.14
CA SER A 152 9.59 13.93 -5.98
C SER A 152 8.14 13.45 -5.99
N GLN A 153 7.89 12.16 -6.24
CA GLN A 153 6.54 11.58 -6.18
C GLN A 153 5.87 11.81 -4.83
N VAL A 154 6.55 11.54 -3.72
CA VAL A 154 6.04 11.76 -2.36
C VAL A 154 5.68 13.23 -2.14
N PHE A 155 6.51 14.15 -2.62
CA PHE A 155 6.22 15.57 -2.57
C PHE A 155 4.91 15.91 -3.31
N TYR A 156 4.75 15.49 -4.57
CA TYR A 156 3.51 15.73 -5.31
C TYR A 156 2.29 15.04 -4.68
N GLN A 157 2.45 13.78 -4.26
CA GLN A 157 1.36 12.96 -3.75
C GLN A 157 0.77 13.49 -2.44
N PHE A 158 1.62 13.96 -1.52
CA PHE A 158 1.20 14.33 -0.16
C PHE A 158 1.32 15.83 0.13
N SER A 159 2.36 16.52 -0.35
CA SER A 159 2.52 17.96 -0.10
C SER A 159 1.48 18.79 -0.84
N LEU A 160 1.12 18.37 -2.05
CA LEU A 160 0.06 18.98 -2.86
C LEU A 160 -1.30 18.29 -2.68
N GLY A 161 -1.37 17.24 -1.88
CA GLY A 161 -2.62 16.54 -1.54
C GLY A 161 -3.25 15.76 -2.70
N LEU A 162 -2.48 15.38 -3.72
CA LEU A 162 -2.99 14.63 -4.88
C LEU A 162 -3.57 13.27 -4.49
N PHE A 163 -3.18 12.67 -3.36
CA PHE A 163 -3.83 11.44 -2.86
C PHE A 163 -5.34 11.62 -2.62
N ARG A 164 -5.81 12.84 -2.35
CA ARG A 164 -7.24 13.16 -2.17
C ARG A 164 -8.04 13.08 -3.45
N LEU A 165 -7.38 12.94 -4.60
CA LEU A 165 -8.05 12.85 -5.88
C LEU A 165 -8.93 11.59 -5.94
N VAL A 166 -8.54 10.50 -5.28
CA VAL A 166 -9.36 9.30 -5.16
C VAL A 166 -10.64 9.56 -4.35
N ARG A 167 -10.60 10.38 -3.29
CA ARG A 167 -11.78 10.78 -2.49
C ARG A 167 -12.88 11.40 -3.36
N TYR A 168 -12.50 12.09 -4.44
CA TYR A 168 -13.47 12.73 -5.34
C TYR A 168 -14.47 11.73 -5.95
N ASP A 169 -14.05 10.48 -6.15
CA ASP A 169 -14.91 9.42 -6.70
C ASP A 169 -15.97 8.90 -5.70
N PHE A 170 -15.78 9.18 -4.41
CA PHE A 170 -16.65 8.73 -3.31
C PHE A 170 -17.45 9.89 -2.71
N ARG A 171 -17.35 11.10 -3.27
CA ARG A 171 -18.05 12.29 -2.75
C ARG A 171 -19.57 12.09 -2.62
N ASP A 172 -20.18 11.40 -3.59
CA ASP A 172 -21.62 11.19 -3.64
C ASP A 172 -22.07 10.18 -2.56
N GLU A 173 -21.15 9.37 -2.02
CA GLU A 173 -21.39 8.38 -0.96
C GLU A 173 -21.06 8.96 0.43
N LEU A 174 -20.00 9.78 0.51
CA LEU A 174 -19.54 10.40 1.75
C LEU A 174 -20.34 11.65 2.15
N ASP A 175 -20.87 12.41 1.18
CA ASP A 175 -21.58 13.67 1.45
C ASP A 175 -23.12 13.48 1.60
N LYS A 176 -23.63 12.24 1.49
CA LYS A 176 -25.04 11.94 1.74
C LYS A 176 -25.38 12.00 3.24
N PRO A 177 -26.45 12.71 3.65
CA PRO A 177 -26.87 12.75 5.05
C PRO A 177 -27.38 11.38 5.53
N GLN A 178 -27.04 11.00 6.77
CA GLN A 178 -27.43 9.72 7.40
C GLN A 178 -28.95 9.50 7.39
N ASP A 179 -29.74 10.58 7.45
CA ASP A 179 -31.20 10.51 7.52
C ASP A 179 -31.87 9.94 6.24
N GLU A 180 -31.20 9.98 5.08
CA GLU A 180 -31.77 9.49 3.81
C GLU A 180 -31.56 7.99 3.59
N GLU A 181 -30.58 7.35 4.24
CA GLU A 181 -30.34 5.90 4.11
C GLU A 181 -31.27 5.07 5.00
N GLU A 182 -31.62 5.55 6.20
CA GLU A 182 -32.59 4.88 7.08
C GLU A 182 -34.01 4.86 6.47
N GLU A 183 -34.40 5.87 5.69
CA GLU A 183 -35.69 5.89 4.96
C GLU A 183 -35.74 4.89 3.81
N ILE A 184 -34.61 4.61 3.14
CA ILE A 184 -34.55 3.65 2.04
C ILE A 184 -34.67 2.22 2.56
N ASP A 185 -34.03 1.90 3.69
CA ASP A 185 -34.06 0.54 4.27
C ASP A 185 -35.42 0.21 4.92
N THR A 186 -36.12 1.21 5.47
CA THR A 186 -37.48 1.01 6.01
C THR A 186 -38.57 0.95 4.93
N SER A 187 -38.38 1.62 3.80
CA SER A 187 -39.37 1.62 2.70
C SER A 187 -39.43 0.30 1.92
N GLN A 188 -38.33 -0.49 1.87
CA GLN A 188 -38.33 -1.80 1.22
C GLN A 188 -38.95 -2.92 2.06
N LEU A 189 -39.11 -2.73 3.36
CA LEU A 189 -39.71 -3.74 4.24
C LEU A 189 -41.25 -3.72 4.25
N HIS A 190 -41.89 -2.67 3.72
CA HIS A 190 -43.34 -2.47 3.86
C HIS A 190 -44.19 -2.86 2.63
N SER A 191 -43.61 -3.32 1.53
CA SER A 191 -44.37 -3.59 0.29
C SER A 191 -44.82 -5.05 0.09
N VAL A 192 -44.62 -5.94 1.07
CA VAL A 192 -45.05 -7.36 0.97
C VAL A 192 -45.99 -7.74 2.11
N ALA A 193 -47.11 -7.04 2.24
CA ALA A 193 -48.32 -7.58 2.87
C ALA A 193 -49.50 -6.62 2.65
N SER A 194 -50.30 -6.84 1.61
CA SER A 194 -51.65 -6.28 1.58
C SER A 194 -52.61 -7.17 0.78
N THR A 195 -53.48 -7.86 1.51
CA THR A 195 -54.86 -8.18 1.12
C THR A 195 -55.67 -8.47 2.40
N PRO A 196 -57.01 -8.34 2.39
CA PRO A 196 -57.68 -7.38 3.27
C PRO A 196 -58.65 -8.05 4.24
N HIS A 197 -58.81 -7.50 5.45
CA HIS A 197 -59.98 -7.83 6.28
C HIS A 197 -60.60 -6.60 6.94
N ALA A 198 -61.91 -6.71 7.08
CA ALA A 198 -62.89 -5.68 7.26
C ALA A 198 -63.04 -5.24 8.73
N LYS A 199 -63.50 -3.97 8.85
CA LYS A 199 -64.32 -3.34 9.91
C LYS A 199 -64.57 -4.14 11.19
N GLU A 200 -64.28 -3.51 12.33
CA GLU A 200 -65.29 -3.20 13.34
C GLU A 200 -64.86 -2.02 14.24
N GLN A 201 -65.85 -1.18 14.58
CA GLN A 201 -65.74 0.02 15.40
C GLN A 201 -66.01 -0.32 16.87
N HIS A 202 -65.29 0.28 17.82
CA HIS A 202 -65.92 0.84 19.02
C HIS A 202 -65.01 1.83 19.78
N SER A 203 -65.70 2.68 20.52
CA SER A 203 -65.39 4.00 21.09
C SER A 203 -65.16 4.02 22.61
N GLY A 204 -64.52 5.08 23.12
CA GLY A 204 -64.63 5.59 24.50
C GLY A 204 -63.32 5.47 25.30
N SER A 205 -62.62 6.52 25.77
CA SER A 205 -62.94 7.71 26.60
C SER A 205 -62.41 7.58 28.04
N ALA A 206 -61.45 8.46 28.37
CA ALA A 206 -61.25 9.24 29.60
C ALA A 206 -60.81 8.62 30.96
N GLY A 207 -59.97 9.39 31.67
CA GLY A 207 -59.76 9.39 33.14
C GLY A 207 -58.36 8.90 33.56
N SER A 208 -57.34 9.76 33.77
CA SER A 208 -57.04 10.61 34.95
C SER A 208 -56.54 9.88 36.21
N ASP A 209 -55.31 10.24 36.58
CA ASP A 209 -54.83 10.64 37.92
C ASP A 209 -53.81 9.80 38.72
N SER A 210 -52.86 10.58 39.27
CA SER A 210 -52.01 10.40 40.46
C SER A 210 -50.67 9.62 40.42
N THR A 211 -49.60 10.43 40.37
CA THR A 211 -48.51 10.57 41.37
C THR A 211 -47.91 9.32 42.04
N TYR A 212 -46.64 9.01 41.77
CA TYR A 212 -45.67 8.62 42.81
C TYR A 212 -44.20 8.82 42.37
N SER A 213 -43.34 8.83 43.38
CA SER A 213 -41.97 9.30 43.51
C SER A 213 -40.87 8.62 42.68
N SER A 214 -39.80 9.39 42.49
CA SER A 214 -38.36 9.06 42.52
C SER A 214 -37.93 7.60 42.40
N GLU A 215 -37.17 7.30 41.33
CA GLU A 215 -35.81 6.72 41.34
C GLU A 215 -35.49 6.01 40.00
N ASP A 216 -34.21 6.02 39.66
CA ASP A 216 -33.55 5.58 38.42
C ASP A 216 -34.16 4.35 37.71
N LYS A 217 -34.47 4.50 36.42
CA LYS A 217 -34.71 3.38 35.50
C LYS A 217 -33.78 3.45 34.29
N ARG A 218 -32.82 2.53 34.24
CA ARG A 218 -32.33 1.96 32.97
C ARG A 218 -33.33 0.87 32.53
N PRO A 219 -33.61 0.68 31.22
CA PRO A 219 -34.53 -0.35 30.77
C PRO A 219 -33.91 -1.75 30.85
N ASP A 220 -34.71 -2.70 31.33
CA ASP A 220 -34.51 -4.14 31.30
C ASP A 220 -34.48 -4.66 29.85
N ILE A 221 -33.44 -5.41 29.49
CA ILE A 221 -33.48 -6.34 28.36
C ILE A 221 -33.88 -7.68 28.95
N SER A 222 -35.09 -8.14 28.63
CA SER A 222 -35.57 -9.49 28.95
C SER A 222 -34.64 -10.53 28.31
N ARG A 223 -33.75 -11.13 29.11
CA ARG A 223 -32.91 -12.26 28.71
C ARG A 223 -33.69 -13.57 28.79
N ASP A 224 -33.49 -14.41 27.78
CA ASP A 224 -34.17 -15.68 27.56
C ASP A 224 -33.90 -16.65 28.75
N PRO A 225 -34.94 -17.28 29.35
CA PRO A 225 -34.80 -18.23 30.47
C PRO A 225 -33.93 -19.47 30.20
N SER A 226 -33.51 -19.68 28.95
CA SER A 226 -32.62 -20.76 28.52
C SER A 226 -31.16 -20.54 28.97
N GLU A 227 -30.69 -19.29 29.01
CA GLU A 227 -29.29 -18.96 29.35
C GLU A 227 -28.97 -19.18 30.83
N TYR A 228 -29.94 -18.93 31.72
CA TYR A 228 -29.77 -19.15 33.17
C TYR A 228 -29.63 -20.63 33.54
N ARG A 229 -30.29 -21.53 32.79
CA ARG A 229 -30.15 -22.97 33.00
C ARG A 229 -28.77 -23.47 32.58
N GLN A 230 -28.29 -23.07 31.41
CA GLN A 230 -26.97 -23.49 30.94
C GLN A 230 -25.84 -22.98 31.84
N HIS A 231 -25.96 -21.76 32.37
CA HIS A 231 -24.98 -21.21 33.29
C HIS A 231 -24.92 -21.97 34.62
N ASN A 232 -26.07 -22.30 35.21
CA ASN A 232 -26.11 -23.06 36.46
C ASN A 232 -25.68 -24.53 36.30
N GLU A 233 -25.98 -25.15 35.16
CA GLU A 233 -25.56 -26.51 34.84
C GLU A 233 -24.03 -26.59 34.67
N PHE A 234 -23.43 -25.57 34.03
CA PHE A 234 -21.98 -25.42 33.92
C PHE A 234 -21.28 -25.25 35.28
N LEU A 235 -21.88 -24.50 36.21
CA LEU A 235 -21.30 -24.30 37.54
C LEU A 235 -21.37 -25.56 38.42
N MET A 236 -22.47 -26.33 38.34
CA MET A 236 -22.59 -27.61 39.06
C MET A 236 -21.56 -28.65 38.60
N GLN A 237 -21.17 -28.64 37.33
CA GLN A 237 -20.21 -29.59 36.79
C GLN A 237 -18.77 -29.32 37.27
N ARG A 238 -18.46 -28.06 37.63
CA ARG A 238 -17.13 -27.65 38.09
C ARG A 238 -16.86 -27.96 39.56
N ASP A 239 -17.90 -27.95 40.39
CA ASP A 239 -17.77 -28.26 41.83
C ASP A 239 -17.69 -29.78 42.10
N ALA A 240 -18.05 -30.62 41.14
CA ALA A 240 -17.99 -32.08 41.26
C ALA A 240 -16.59 -32.70 41.03
N GLU A 241 -15.67 -31.97 40.38
CA GLU A 241 -14.32 -32.47 40.04
C GLU A 241 -13.23 -32.10 41.06
N GLY A 242 -13.62 -31.45 42.16
CA GLY A 242 -12.71 -30.75 43.05
C GLY A 242 -12.16 -31.52 44.26
N HIS A 243 -12.22 -32.85 44.38
CA HIS A 243 -11.60 -33.54 45.53
C HIS A 243 -11.23 -35.01 45.26
N SER A 244 -9.93 -35.31 45.14
CA SER A 244 -9.24 -36.43 45.83
C SER A 244 -7.77 -36.54 45.37
N ALA A 245 -6.85 -36.25 46.28
CA ALA A 245 -5.40 -36.51 46.17
C ALA A 245 -5.07 -37.95 46.62
N VAL A 246 -3.93 -38.51 46.18
CA VAL A 246 -2.98 -39.33 46.98
C VAL A 246 -1.74 -39.73 46.14
N SER A 247 -0.62 -39.78 46.85
CA SER A 247 0.83 -40.03 46.61
C SER A 247 1.27 -41.30 45.84
N GLN A 248 2.48 -41.31 45.24
CA GLN A 248 3.74 -41.94 45.74
C GLN A 248 4.87 -42.09 44.66
N ASP A 249 6.11 -42.21 45.12
CA ASP A 249 7.43 -42.18 44.45
C ASP A 249 7.92 -43.44 43.67
N TYR A 250 9.05 -43.25 42.95
CA TYR A 250 10.18 -44.15 42.56
C TYR A 250 10.25 -44.90 41.20
N GLU A 251 11.43 -44.72 40.55
CA GLU A 251 12.23 -45.64 39.68
C GLU A 251 11.62 -46.20 38.37
N SER A 252 12.34 -46.64 37.33
CA SER A 252 13.68 -46.50 36.75
C SER A 252 13.64 -47.13 35.34
N MET A 253 14.56 -46.72 34.45
CA MET A 253 15.16 -47.41 33.30
C MET A 253 14.40 -48.43 32.39
N ASP A 254 14.46 -48.10 31.08
CA ASP A 254 14.99 -48.92 29.95
C ASP A 254 14.09 -49.65 28.93
N SER A 255 14.46 -49.37 27.67
CA SER A 255 14.52 -50.22 26.49
C SER A 255 13.29 -50.70 25.70
N SER A 256 13.43 -50.43 24.39
CA SER A 256 13.23 -51.35 23.26
C SER A 256 12.01 -51.17 22.35
N MET A 257 12.36 -50.95 21.07
CA MET A 257 11.50 -50.99 19.89
C MET A 257 10.74 -52.32 19.76
N ARG A 258 9.50 -52.29 19.25
CA ARG A 258 9.11 -53.05 18.04
C ARG A 258 7.73 -52.70 17.48
N GLN A 259 7.67 -52.86 16.17
CA GLN A 259 6.58 -52.64 15.23
C GLN A 259 5.30 -53.47 15.47
N ARG A 260 4.17 -52.80 15.18
CA ARG A 260 3.08 -53.20 14.25
C ARG A 260 2.27 -54.46 14.58
N ARG A 261 0.97 -54.26 14.87
CA ARG A 261 -0.22 -54.74 14.12
C ARG A 261 -1.42 -54.82 15.08
N GLY A 262 -2.54 -54.23 14.68
CA GLY A 262 -3.65 -53.92 15.58
C GLY A 262 -4.53 -55.12 15.98
N THR A 263 -5.31 -54.87 17.02
CA THR A 263 -6.57 -55.53 17.36
C THR A 263 -7.39 -54.58 18.23
N ASN A 264 -8.70 -54.54 17.98
CA ASN A 264 -9.67 -53.80 18.77
C ASN A 264 -9.76 -54.39 20.18
N THR A 265 -9.48 -53.58 21.19
CA THR A 265 -9.91 -53.84 22.57
C THR A 265 -10.41 -52.53 23.18
N SER A 266 -11.71 -52.53 23.49
CA SER A 266 -12.40 -51.52 24.26
C SER A 266 -11.75 -51.40 25.63
N GLY A 267 -11.13 -50.25 25.89
CA GLY A 267 -10.61 -49.87 27.20
C GLY A 267 -10.76 -48.36 27.30
N THR A 268 -11.80 -47.93 28.02
CA THR A 268 -12.07 -46.56 28.41
C THR A 268 -10.84 -45.95 29.08
N THR A 269 -10.00 -45.30 28.28
CA THR A 269 -8.94 -44.42 28.75
C THR A 269 -9.44 -43.01 28.53
N ASN A 270 -9.80 -42.35 29.62
CA ASN A 270 -10.06 -40.92 29.66
C ASN A 270 -8.76 -40.20 29.28
N TYR A 271 -8.54 -40.03 27.98
CA TYR A 271 -7.66 -38.98 27.52
C TYR A 271 -8.32 -37.67 27.95
N TYR A 272 -7.67 -36.93 28.85
CA TYR A 272 -7.71 -35.49 28.72
C TYR A 272 -7.27 -35.20 27.29
N SER A 273 -8.23 -35.01 26.39
CA SER A 273 -7.93 -34.54 25.07
C SER A 273 -7.32 -33.16 25.30
N LEU A 274 -6.00 -33.08 25.19
CA LEU A 274 -5.34 -31.85 24.81
C LEU A 274 -5.99 -31.49 23.48
N HIS A 275 -7.10 -30.75 23.55
CA HIS A 275 -7.74 -30.18 22.39
C HIS A 275 -6.70 -29.19 21.89
N GLN A 276 -5.86 -29.65 20.96
CA GLN A 276 -4.91 -28.80 20.25
C GLN A 276 -5.78 -27.70 19.67
N THR A 277 -5.77 -26.53 20.28
CA THR A 277 -6.42 -25.35 19.70
C THR A 277 -5.65 -25.15 18.41
N PRO A 278 -6.26 -25.40 17.24
CA PRO A 278 -5.54 -25.20 16.00
C PRO A 278 -5.05 -23.75 16.00
N SER A 279 -3.76 -23.56 15.69
CA SER A 279 -3.24 -22.20 15.63
C SER A 279 -4.07 -21.42 14.62
N ARG A 280 -4.55 -20.21 14.97
CA ARG A 280 -5.35 -19.36 14.06
C ARG A 280 -4.68 -19.22 12.69
N SER A 281 -3.34 -19.25 12.66
CA SER A 281 -2.51 -19.24 11.46
C SER A 281 -2.64 -20.51 10.60
N ALA A 282 -2.79 -21.70 11.20
CA ALA A 282 -3.00 -22.96 10.47
C ALA A 282 -4.41 -23.05 9.89
N ASP A 283 -5.41 -22.50 10.58
CA ASP A 283 -6.79 -22.44 10.08
C ASP A 283 -6.92 -21.46 8.92
N LEU A 284 -6.30 -20.28 9.01
CA LEU A 284 -6.23 -19.31 7.91
C LEU A 284 -5.60 -19.91 6.64
N ARG A 285 -4.55 -20.75 6.78
CA ARG A 285 -3.92 -21.45 5.64
C ARG A 285 -4.83 -22.50 4.96
N ARG A 286 -5.86 -22.97 5.67
CA ARG A 286 -6.87 -23.91 5.15
C ARG A 286 -8.12 -23.19 4.63
N ALA A 287 -8.32 -21.93 5.02
CA ALA A 287 -9.41 -21.10 4.55
C ALA A 287 -9.28 -20.73 3.06
N LYS A 288 -10.37 -20.21 2.48
CA LYS A 288 -10.38 -19.66 1.12
C LYS A 288 -9.34 -18.53 1.01
N SER A 289 -8.70 -18.41 -0.15
CA SER A 289 -7.75 -17.31 -0.39
C SER A 289 -8.46 -15.97 -0.26
N GLN A 290 -7.84 -15.03 0.45
CA GLN A 290 -8.36 -13.67 0.57
C GLN A 290 -8.46 -12.97 -0.79
N ASP A 291 -9.46 -12.11 -0.96
CA ASP A 291 -9.69 -11.34 -2.17
C ASP A 291 -9.77 -9.82 -1.89
N VAL A 292 -10.28 -9.05 -2.86
CA VAL A 292 -10.36 -7.59 -2.77
C VAL A 292 -11.29 -7.13 -1.63
N GLU A 293 -12.28 -7.94 -1.26
CA GLU A 293 -13.22 -7.64 -0.17
C GLU A 293 -12.50 -7.61 1.17
N ASP A 294 -11.64 -8.60 1.42
CA ASP A 294 -10.80 -8.65 2.61
C ASP A 294 -9.85 -7.44 2.68
N VAL A 295 -9.43 -6.89 1.53
CA VAL A 295 -8.62 -5.66 1.47
C VAL A 295 -9.47 -4.45 1.84
N ILE A 296 -10.70 -4.36 1.35
CA ILE A 296 -11.62 -3.26 1.67
C ILE A 296 -11.94 -3.28 3.17
N HIS A 297 -12.31 -4.43 3.74
CA HIS A 297 -12.60 -4.54 5.17
C HIS A 297 -11.42 -4.17 6.08
N GLU A 298 -10.19 -4.47 5.67
CA GLU A 298 -9.01 -4.16 6.48
C GLU A 298 -8.58 -2.69 6.37
N TYR A 299 -8.73 -2.07 5.19
CA TYR A 299 -8.20 -0.74 4.90
C TYR A 299 -9.25 0.37 4.87
N SER A 300 -10.54 0.04 4.76
CA SER A 300 -11.60 1.04 4.67
C SER A 300 -11.74 1.80 5.98
N GLU A 301 -11.77 3.13 5.87
CA GLU A 301 -12.15 4.03 6.96
C GLU A 301 -13.45 4.77 6.60
N PHE A 302 -14.26 4.20 5.70
CA PHE A 302 -15.48 4.83 5.18
C PHE A 302 -16.43 5.28 6.29
N ASP A 303 -16.74 4.41 7.25
CA ASP A 303 -17.65 4.72 8.37
C ASP A 303 -17.16 5.91 9.20
N ARG A 304 -15.85 6.00 9.46
CA ARG A 304 -15.25 7.12 10.20
C ARG A 304 -15.22 8.42 9.40
N LEU A 305 -15.03 8.32 8.08
CA LEU A 305 -15.09 9.48 7.19
C LEU A 305 -16.51 10.02 7.09
N LYS A 306 -17.52 9.14 7.09
CA LYS A 306 -18.94 9.49 7.05
C LYS A 306 -19.45 10.06 8.37
N SER A 307 -19.02 9.50 9.51
CA SER A 307 -19.46 9.96 10.84
C SER A 307 -18.88 11.32 11.27
N ASN A 308 -18.03 11.98 10.46
CA ASN A 308 -17.18 13.12 10.86
C ASN A 308 -16.35 12.86 12.14
N GLU A 309 -16.27 11.63 12.65
CA GLU A 309 -15.43 11.26 13.79
C GLU A 309 -13.99 10.96 13.34
N ALA A 310 -13.46 11.73 12.38
CA ALA A 310 -12.05 11.66 11.95
C ALA A 310 -11.12 12.21 13.05
N ARG A 311 -11.23 11.66 14.25
CA ARG A 311 -10.39 11.87 15.40
C ARG A 311 -9.38 10.73 15.42
N SER A 312 -8.15 11.10 15.07
CA SER A 312 -6.90 10.41 15.44
C SER A 312 -6.66 8.99 14.87
N GLN A 313 -5.51 8.86 14.20
CA GLN A 313 -4.73 7.63 14.03
C GLN A 313 -5.38 6.48 13.26
N HIS A 314 -5.18 6.47 11.94
CA HIS A 314 -4.48 5.44 11.15
C HIS A 314 -4.76 5.78 9.70
N SER A 315 -3.72 5.95 8.90
CA SER A 315 -3.84 6.38 7.51
C SER A 315 -3.48 5.19 6.62
N ALA A 316 -4.31 4.87 5.62
CA ALA A 316 -4.02 3.85 4.58
C ALA A 316 -2.83 4.22 3.67
N THR A 317 -1.98 5.14 4.13
CA THR A 317 -0.75 5.62 3.51
C THR A 317 0.48 4.92 4.08
N SER A 318 0.26 3.94 4.97
CA SER A 318 1.31 3.10 5.53
C SER A 318 1.94 2.15 4.50
N ASP A 319 1.29 1.91 3.35
CA ASP A 319 1.89 1.28 2.16
C ASP A 319 2.84 2.18 1.36
N VAL A 320 2.85 3.51 1.59
CA VAL A 320 3.66 4.47 0.80
C VAL A 320 4.70 5.25 1.59
N GLY A 321 4.66 5.25 2.93
CA GLY A 321 5.75 5.87 3.68
C GLY A 321 5.36 6.79 4.81
N ILE A 322 4.07 7.01 5.04
CA ILE A 322 3.67 8.29 5.61
C ILE A 322 2.57 8.10 6.64
N ASP A 323 2.91 8.35 7.91
CA ASP A 323 1.95 8.79 8.90
C ASP A 323 1.44 10.18 8.50
N VAL A 324 0.28 10.23 7.84
CA VAL A 324 -0.36 11.51 7.57
C VAL A 324 -0.95 12.02 8.88
N ALA A 325 -0.48 13.16 9.36
CA ALA A 325 -1.07 13.85 10.49
C ALA A 325 -2.57 14.13 10.20
N PRO A 326 -3.46 14.03 11.20
CA PRO A 326 -4.91 14.11 11.00
C PRO A 326 -5.31 15.37 10.23
N LEU A 327 -5.99 15.17 9.10
CA LEU A 327 -6.34 16.23 8.18
C LEU A 327 -7.60 17.02 8.55
N GLU A 328 -8.22 16.74 9.68
CA GLU A 328 -9.46 17.41 10.08
C GLU A 328 -9.35 17.94 11.50
N ARG A 329 -8.58 19.02 11.68
CA ARG A 329 -8.80 19.93 12.81
C ARG A 329 -9.90 20.91 12.41
N ASN A 330 -11.12 20.63 12.87
CA ASN A 330 -12.31 21.50 12.89
C ASN A 330 -12.56 22.33 11.62
N GLU A 331 -13.38 21.80 10.70
CA GLU A 331 -14.15 22.65 9.77
C GLU A 331 -15.66 22.65 10.03
N LYS A 332 -16.23 21.69 10.78
CA LYS A 332 -17.69 21.67 11.04
C LYS A 332 -18.13 22.03 12.47
N ALA A 333 -17.24 22.00 13.47
CA ALA A 333 -17.64 22.22 14.87
C ALA A 333 -17.40 23.65 15.41
N ASP A 334 -16.77 24.55 14.66
CA ASP A 334 -16.31 25.85 15.21
C ASP A 334 -16.58 27.10 14.35
N ASP A 335 -17.27 27.02 13.20
CA ASP A 335 -17.39 28.21 12.34
C ASP A 335 -18.72 28.32 11.58
N GLU A 336 -19.82 28.40 12.32
CA GLU A 336 -21.03 29.07 11.82
C GLU A 336 -20.91 30.61 11.84
N THR A 337 -19.77 31.23 12.19
CA THR A 337 -19.77 32.70 12.39
C THR A 337 -18.67 33.56 11.76
N LYS A 338 -17.57 33.12 11.12
CA LYS A 338 -16.69 34.09 10.40
C LYS A 338 -16.05 33.57 9.09
N PRO A 339 -16.02 34.37 8.01
CA PRO A 339 -15.32 34.01 6.78
C PRO A 339 -13.81 33.94 7.02
N VAL A 340 -13.26 32.72 6.99
CA VAL A 340 -11.82 32.48 7.12
C VAL A 340 -11.06 33.20 5.99
N SER A 341 -10.13 34.09 6.35
CA SER A 341 -9.36 34.86 5.34
C SER A 341 -8.54 33.94 4.43
N ARG A 342 -8.49 34.26 3.12
CA ARG A 342 -7.72 33.50 2.10
C ARG A 342 -6.27 33.27 2.54
N ARG A 343 -5.65 34.27 3.20
CA ARG A 343 -4.28 34.18 3.72
C ARG A 343 -4.13 33.10 4.80
N ARG A 344 -5.11 32.99 5.71
CA ARG A 344 -5.11 31.95 6.76
C ARG A 344 -5.29 30.55 6.16
N ARG A 345 -6.05 30.44 5.07
CA ARG A 345 -6.21 29.18 4.32
C ARG A 345 -4.93 28.74 3.63
N TYR A 346 -4.25 29.63 2.88
CA TYR A 346 -2.94 29.32 2.28
C TYR A 346 -1.87 29.04 3.34
N TRP A 347 -1.89 29.76 4.46
CA TRP A 347 -0.96 29.51 5.57
C TRP A 347 -1.19 28.15 6.23
N LYS A 348 -2.45 27.73 6.42
CA LYS A 348 -2.80 26.37 6.89
C LYS A 348 -2.34 25.30 5.90
N TYR A 349 -2.54 25.49 4.59
CA TYR A 349 -2.03 24.55 3.57
C TYR A 349 -0.51 24.46 3.62
N PHE A 350 0.19 25.59 3.71
CA PHE A 350 1.65 25.64 3.83
C PHE A 350 2.16 24.93 5.10
N LEU A 351 1.54 25.18 6.26
CA LEU A 351 1.86 24.47 7.51
C LEU A 351 1.59 22.96 7.41
N ASN A 352 0.51 22.56 6.75
CA ASN A 352 0.20 21.14 6.53
C ASN A 352 1.23 20.49 5.61
N THR A 353 1.67 21.19 4.56
CA THR A 353 2.79 20.75 3.72
C THR A 353 4.06 20.56 4.54
N ILE A 354 4.38 21.47 5.46
CA ILE A 354 5.53 21.33 6.39
C ILE A 354 5.38 20.12 7.33
N VAL A 355 4.17 19.83 7.81
CA VAL A 355 3.93 18.65 8.64
C VAL A 355 4.12 17.36 7.84
N ASN A 356 3.74 17.35 6.56
CA ASN A 356 3.95 16.20 5.67
C ASN A 356 5.44 15.93 5.37
N PHE A 357 6.32 16.93 5.52
CA PHE A 357 7.77 16.73 5.47
C PHE A 357 8.32 15.90 6.65
N LYS A 358 7.54 15.68 7.71
CA LYS A 358 7.94 14.80 8.84
C LYS A 358 7.79 13.31 8.53
N ALA A 359 7.30 12.94 7.34
CA ALA A 359 7.23 11.55 6.92
C ALA A 359 8.62 10.88 7.00
N PRO A 360 8.74 9.64 7.52
CA PRO A 360 10.02 8.93 7.67
C PRO A 360 10.90 8.95 6.40
N ASN A 361 10.30 8.68 5.23
CA ASN A 361 11.01 8.69 3.95
C ASN A 361 11.50 10.08 3.55
N SER A 362 10.67 11.11 3.75
CA SER A 362 11.02 12.51 3.41
C SER A 362 12.11 13.04 4.34
N VAL A 363 12.01 12.76 5.64
CA VAL A 363 13.03 13.14 6.63
C VAL A 363 14.35 12.44 6.31
N SER A 364 14.32 11.13 6.06
CA SER A 364 15.51 10.36 5.67
C SER A 364 16.18 10.97 4.45
N LEU A 365 15.42 11.20 3.37
CA LEU A 365 15.97 11.82 2.16
C LEU A 365 16.58 13.20 2.42
N ILE A 366 15.89 14.09 3.15
CA ILE A 366 16.39 15.44 3.42
C ILE A 366 17.69 15.37 4.22
N VAL A 367 17.71 14.57 5.29
CA VAL A 367 18.90 14.35 6.12
C VAL A 367 20.04 13.78 5.26
N SER A 368 19.76 12.77 4.46
CA SER A 368 20.74 12.13 3.59
C SER A 368 21.27 13.05 2.51
N LEU A 369 20.44 13.91 1.91
CA LEU A 369 20.87 14.91 0.93
C LEU A 369 21.76 15.97 1.59
N ILE A 370 21.41 16.45 2.79
CA ILE A 370 22.24 17.40 3.55
C ILE A 370 23.61 16.79 3.85
N ILE A 371 23.64 15.53 4.29
CA ILE A 371 24.90 14.81 4.56
C ILE A 371 25.68 14.59 3.27
N ALA A 372 25.04 14.09 2.20
CA ALA A 372 25.69 13.75 0.93
C ALA A 372 26.30 14.97 0.21
N LEU A 373 25.63 16.12 0.27
CA LEU A 373 26.06 17.36 -0.39
C LEU A 373 27.06 18.18 0.44
N SER A 374 27.23 17.85 1.73
CA SER A 374 28.21 18.49 2.61
C SER A 374 29.44 17.60 2.81
N PRO A 375 30.59 17.90 2.16
CA PRO A 375 31.80 17.09 2.28
C PRO A 375 32.25 16.76 3.71
N PRO A 376 32.26 17.70 4.69
CA PRO A 376 32.68 17.37 6.06
C PRO A 376 31.70 16.42 6.77
N LEU A 377 30.39 16.55 6.51
CA LEU A 377 29.39 15.65 7.10
C LEU A 377 29.47 14.26 6.46
N LYS A 378 29.61 14.18 5.14
CA LYS A 378 29.77 12.90 4.42
C LYS A 378 30.96 12.10 4.93
N ALA A 379 32.07 12.77 5.24
CA ALA A 379 33.31 12.15 5.74
C ALA A 379 33.14 11.40 7.07
N LEU A 380 32.09 11.68 7.84
CA LEU A 380 31.76 10.93 9.07
C LEU A 380 31.21 9.54 8.76
N PHE A 381 30.49 9.38 7.65
CA PHE A 381 29.77 8.16 7.31
C PHE A 381 30.52 7.30 6.28
N VAL A 382 31.16 7.94 5.29
CA VAL A 382 31.81 7.27 4.17
C VAL A 382 33.17 7.92 3.91
N LYS A 383 34.14 7.11 3.46
CA LYS A 383 35.47 7.61 3.06
C LYS A 383 35.28 8.65 1.95
N SER A 384 35.77 9.86 2.20
CA SER A 384 35.63 10.99 1.27
C SER A 384 36.95 11.72 1.13
N SER A 385 37.05 12.65 0.18
CA SER A 385 38.25 13.47 -0.03
C SER A 385 38.56 14.42 1.14
N PHE A 386 37.60 14.64 2.05
CA PHE A 386 37.79 15.47 3.23
C PHE A 386 38.43 14.65 4.36
N TYR A 387 39.49 15.17 4.97
CA TYR A 387 40.18 14.50 6.07
C TYR A 387 39.30 14.44 7.32
N MET A 388 39.06 13.23 7.82
CA MET A 388 38.35 12.96 9.06
C MET A 388 39.15 11.90 9.83
N PRO A 389 39.39 12.07 11.15
CA PRO A 389 40.04 11.05 11.95
C PRO A 389 39.28 9.72 11.86
N HIS A 390 40.00 8.65 11.56
CA HIS A 390 39.41 7.31 11.53
C HIS A 390 39.10 6.82 12.94
N ALA A 391 38.07 5.99 13.04
CA ALA A 391 37.81 5.18 14.23
C ALA A 391 38.89 4.07 14.38
N PRO A 392 38.95 3.38 15.54
CA PRO A 392 39.96 2.35 15.81
C PRO A 392 40.00 1.18 14.81
N ASP A 393 38.98 1.04 13.99
CA ASP A 393 38.79 0.04 12.92
C ASP A 393 39.21 0.56 11.53
N GLU A 394 39.87 1.71 11.44
CA GLU A 394 40.29 2.39 10.19
C GLU A 394 39.12 2.83 9.28
N MET A 395 37.91 2.91 9.84
CA MET A 395 36.70 3.34 9.14
C MET A 395 36.26 4.74 9.56
N PRO A 396 35.38 5.39 8.78
CA PRO A 396 34.73 6.63 9.21
C PRO A 396 34.01 6.46 10.56
N PRO A 397 34.00 7.46 11.45
CA PRO A 397 33.44 7.33 12.80
C PRO A 397 31.99 6.83 12.91
N LEU A 398 31.17 7.12 11.89
CA LEU A 398 29.75 6.77 11.82
C LEU A 398 29.46 5.70 10.75
N SER A 399 30.48 4.93 10.32
CA SER A 399 30.33 3.84 9.34
C SER A 399 29.30 2.79 9.76
N PHE A 400 29.17 2.51 11.07
CA PHE A 400 28.21 1.54 11.60
C PHE A 400 26.75 1.88 11.27
N PHE A 401 26.40 3.16 11.10
CA PHE A 401 25.06 3.56 10.64
C PHE A 401 24.85 3.18 9.17
N MET A 402 25.90 3.26 8.34
CA MET A 402 25.85 2.83 6.94
C MET A 402 25.74 1.31 6.84
N ASP A 403 26.46 0.57 7.68
CA ASP A 403 26.37 -0.90 7.74
C ASP A 403 24.96 -1.35 8.16
N LEU A 404 24.39 -0.73 9.21
CA LEU A 404 23.01 -0.97 9.63
C LEU A 404 22.03 -0.63 8.50
N ALA A 405 22.15 0.55 7.90
CA ALA A 405 21.22 1.03 6.89
C ALA A 405 21.28 0.20 5.60
N SER A 406 22.47 -0.24 5.18
CA SER A 406 22.64 -1.12 4.02
C SER A 406 22.05 -2.51 4.26
N TYR A 407 22.27 -3.07 5.45
CA TYR A 407 21.78 -4.41 5.80
C TYR A 407 20.25 -4.45 5.91
N VAL A 408 19.67 -3.49 6.64
CA VAL A 408 18.21 -3.37 6.78
C VAL A 408 17.59 -2.99 5.42
N GLY A 409 18.13 -1.97 4.75
CA GLY A 409 17.60 -1.47 3.48
C GLY A 409 17.57 -2.51 2.36
N ALA A 410 18.49 -3.49 2.36
CA ALA A 410 18.51 -4.57 1.37
C ALA A 410 17.22 -5.41 1.34
N ALA A 411 16.43 -5.43 2.43
CA ALA A 411 15.14 -6.10 2.49
C ALA A 411 14.01 -5.35 1.77
N SER A 412 14.15 -4.04 1.53
CA SER A 412 13.08 -3.20 0.97
C SER A 412 12.58 -3.70 -0.37
N VAL A 413 13.51 -4.02 -1.29
CA VAL A 413 13.18 -4.36 -2.68
C VAL A 413 12.52 -5.74 -2.79
N PRO A 414 13.05 -6.81 -2.17
CA PRO A 414 12.36 -8.09 -2.16
C PRO A 414 10.97 -8.05 -1.50
N LEU A 415 10.84 -7.36 -0.36
CA LEU A 415 9.56 -7.26 0.34
C LEU A 415 8.54 -6.46 -0.47
N GLY A 416 8.94 -5.33 -1.08
CA GLY A 416 8.07 -4.55 -1.97
C GLY A 416 7.54 -5.36 -3.16
N LEU A 417 8.39 -6.17 -3.80
CA LEU A 417 7.96 -7.06 -4.89
C LEU A 417 7.07 -8.23 -4.42
N LEU A 418 7.28 -8.76 -3.21
CA LEU A 418 6.41 -9.77 -2.63
C LEU A 418 5.02 -9.20 -2.33
N LEU A 419 4.96 -8.00 -1.75
CA LEU A 419 3.72 -7.28 -1.50
C LEU A 419 2.99 -6.98 -2.81
N LEU A 420 3.70 -6.48 -3.82
CA LEU A 420 3.17 -6.29 -5.16
C LEU A 420 2.50 -7.57 -5.71
N GLY A 421 3.15 -8.73 -5.58
CA GLY A 421 2.58 -10.02 -5.97
C GLY A 421 1.36 -10.41 -5.16
N ALA A 422 1.36 -10.13 -3.85
CA ALA A 422 0.22 -10.38 -2.97
C ALA A 422 -0.98 -9.48 -3.33
N THR A 423 -0.77 -8.20 -3.64
CA THR A 423 -1.82 -7.27 -4.09
C THR A 423 -2.44 -7.79 -5.38
N ILE A 424 -1.62 -8.16 -6.38
CA ILE A 424 -2.11 -8.70 -7.66
C ILE A 424 -2.92 -10.00 -7.45
N ALA A 425 -2.54 -10.85 -6.49
CA ALA A 425 -3.25 -12.10 -6.21
C ALA A 425 -4.69 -11.91 -5.72
N ARG A 426 -4.96 -10.80 -5.03
CA ARG A 426 -6.26 -10.45 -4.45
C ARG A 426 -7.14 -9.64 -5.41
N LEU A 427 -6.55 -9.04 -6.45
CA LEU A 427 -7.31 -8.35 -7.49
C LEU A 427 -8.30 -9.32 -8.13
N LYS A 428 -9.58 -8.97 -8.04
CA LYS A 428 -10.69 -9.68 -8.63
C LYS A 428 -11.56 -8.65 -9.33
N VAL A 429 -12.11 -9.03 -10.48
CA VAL A 429 -13.03 -8.20 -11.23
C VAL A 429 -14.41 -8.83 -11.06
N ASN A 430 -15.28 -8.19 -10.28
CA ASN A 430 -16.62 -8.68 -10.00
C ASN A 430 -17.60 -8.20 -11.09
N GLN A 431 -17.54 -6.92 -11.44
CA GLN A 431 -18.35 -6.33 -12.50
C GLN A 431 -17.50 -5.58 -13.54
N ILE A 432 -17.84 -5.74 -14.82
CA ILE A 432 -17.22 -4.96 -15.90
C ILE A 432 -18.26 -3.98 -16.43
N VAL A 433 -17.98 -2.68 -16.26
CA VAL A 433 -18.82 -1.64 -16.85
C VAL A 433 -18.80 -1.78 -18.38
N PRO A 434 -19.98 -1.84 -19.04
CA PRO A 434 -20.05 -1.93 -20.48
C PRO A 434 -19.26 -0.81 -21.16
N GLY A 435 -18.31 -1.17 -22.03
CA GLY A 435 -17.47 -0.20 -22.75
C GLY A 435 -16.18 0.24 -22.03
N PHE A 436 -15.98 -0.11 -20.75
CA PHE A 436 -14.78 0.28 -19.99
C PHE A 436 -13.48 -0.33 -20.51
N TRP A 437 -13.55 -1.47 -21.21
CA TRP A 437 -12.41 -2.07 -21.88
C TRP A 437 -11.65 -1.09 -22.81
N LYS A 438 -12.35 -0.12 -23.41
CA LYS A 438 -11.73 0.95 -24.21
C LYS A 438 -10.84 1.86 -23.35
N THR A 439 -11.35 2.28 -22.18
CA THR A 439 -10.59 3.07 -21.21
C THR A 439 -9.40 2.29 -20.70
N ALA A 440 -9.58 1.04 -20.26
CA ALA A 440 -8.50 0.20 -19.77
C ALA A 440 -7.39 0.00 -20.82
N LEU A 441 -7.76 -0.27 -22.07
CA LEU A 441 -6.82 -0.40 -23.18
C LEU A 441 -6.07 0.91 -23.44
N MET A 442 -6.78 2.05 -23.50
CA MET A 442 -6.17 3.35 -23.77
C MET A 442 -5.28 3.85 -22.63
N VAL A 443 -5.66 3.61 -21.37
CA VAL A 443 -4.80 3.87 -20.21
C VAL A 443 -3.54 3.03 -20.28
N THR A 444 -3.66 1.74 -20.60
CA THR A 444 -2.51 0.84 -20.70
C THR A 444 -1.58 1.24 -21.85
N ALA A 445 -2.13 1.55 -23.03
CA ALA A 445 -1.37 2.04 -24.18
C ALA A 445 -0.73 3.40 -23.90
N ALA A 446 -1.45 4.33 -23.27
CA ALA A 446 -0.89 5.62 -22.90
C ALA A 446 0.29 5.45 -21.92
N ARG A 447 0.12 4.62 -20.89
CA ARG A 447 1.12 4.41 -19.85
C ARG A 447 2.36 3.64 -20.32
N LEU A 448 2.17 2.57 -21.07
CA LEU A 448 3.27 1.65 -21.42
C LEU A 448 3.81 1.83 -22.84
N ILE A 449 3.22 2.71 -23.64
CA ILE A 449 3.67 2.99 -25.02
C ILE A 449 3.85 4.50 -25.22
N ILE A 450 2.78 5.30 -25.09
CA ILE A 450 2.82 6.73 -25.48
C ILE A 450 3.74 7.55 -24.55
N ILE A 451 3.57 7.42 -23.23
CA ILE A 451 4.40 8.11 -22.23
C ILE A 451 5.89 7.73 -22.35
N PRO A 452 6.27 6.45 -22.48
CA PRO A 452 7.67 6.10 -22.71
C PRO A 452 8.25 6.64 -24.02
N ILE A 453 7.47 6.65 -25.12
CA ILE A 453 7.91 7.26 -26.39
C ILE A 453 8.16 8.77 -26.19
N PHE A 454 7.24 9.45 -25.50
CA PHE A 454 7.43 10.84 -25.12
C PHE A 454 8.68 11.03 -24.25
N GLY A 455 8.87 10.18 -23.23
CA GLY A 455 10.01 10.21 -22.32
C GLY A 455 11.35 10.05 -23.04
N VAL A 456 11.45 9.12 -23.99
CA VAL A 456 12.64 8.94 -24.84
C VAL A 456 12.90 10.20 -25.69
N GLY A 457 11.87 10.77 -26.29
CA GLY A 457 12.00 12.01 -27.07
C GLY A 457 12.44 13.20 -26.20
N PHE A 458 11.81 13.35 -25.03
CA PHE A 458 12.07 14.42 -24.08
C PHE A 458 13.50 14.35 -23.51
N THR A 459 13.90 13.19 -22.99
CA THR A 459 15.27 12.96 -22.51
C THR A 459 16.31 13.10 -23.62
N THR A 460 15.99 12.71 -24.85
CA THR A 460 16.90 12.97 -26.00
C THR A 460 17.02 14.46 -26.29
N GLY A 461 15.94 15.22 -26.14
CA GLY A 461 15.96 16.69 -26.22
C GLY A 461 16.85 17.31 -25.14
N LEU A 462 16.68 16.90 -23.88
CA LEU A 462 17.51 17.35 -22.76
C LEU A 462 18.99 16.98 -22.94
N TYR A 463 19.28 15.79 -23.48
CA TYR A 463 20.64 15.38 -23.84
C TYR A 463 21.25 16.30 -24.89
N LYS A 464 20.53 16.58 -25.98
CA LYS A 464 20.99 17.51 -27.03
C LYS A 464 21.15 18.95 -26.51
N ALA A 465 20.38 19.34 -25.52
CA ALA A 465 20.50 20.62 -24.83
C ALA A 465 21.67 20.67 -23.81
N GLY A 466 22.40 19.56 -23.60
CA GLY A 466 23.54 19.49 -22.70
C GLY A 466 23.18 19.38 -21.21
N TRP A 467 21.96 18.93 -20.88
CA TRP A 467 21.51 18.84 -19.48
C TRP A 467 22.15 17.67 -18.73
N PHE A 468 22.31 16.51 -19.39
CA PHE A 468 22.80 15.27 -18.75
C PHE A 468 24.33 15.14 -18.65
N GLU A 469 25.10 16.14 -19.08
CA GLU A 469 26.58 16.09 -19.11
C GLU A 469 27.10 14.72 -19.63
N GLU A 470 28.17 14.18 -19.05
CA GLU A 470 28.70 12.84 -19.38
C GLU A 470 28.01 11.69 -18.62
N ASP A 471 27.06 11.98 -17.71
CA ASP A 471 26.40 10.97 -16.86
C ASP A 471 25.27 10.25 -17.62
N LYS A 472 25.66 9.21 -18.36
CA LYS A 472 24.74 8.33 -19.11
C LYS A 472 23.70 7.65 -18.21
N LEU A 473 23.99 7.49 -16.93
CA LEU A 473 23.14 6.77 -16.00
C LEU A 473 21.91 7.59 -15.61
N VAL A 474 22.05 8.90 -15.40
CA VAL A 474 20.88 9.78 -15.15
C VAL A 474 19.90 9.63 -16.29
N ARG A 475 20.39 9.78 -17.54
CA ARG A 475 19.55 9.62 -18.74
C ARG A 475 18.88 8.26 -18.82
N PHE A 476 19.58 7.19 -18.45
CA PHE A 476 19.02 5.84 -18.41
C PHE A 476 17.87 5.73 -17.41
N VAL A 477 18.11 6.17 -16.17
CA VAL A 477 17.11 6.18 -15.09
C VAL A 477 15.91 7.02 -15.49
N SER A 478 16.13 8.23 -16.00
CA SER A 478 15.06 9.10 -16.49
C SER A 478 14.16 8.39 -17.49
N VAL A 479 14.71 7.74 -18.52
CA VAL A 479 13.89 7.00 -19.49
C VAL A 479 13.18 5.79 -18.86
N LEU A 480 13.85 5.08 -17.95
CA LEU A 480 13.28 3.93 -17.25
C LEU A 480 12.00 4.33 -16.50
N GLU A 481 11.99 5.48 -15.82
CA GLU A 481 10.84 5.99 -15.04
C GLU A 481 9.59 6.26 -15.90
N PHE A 482 9.77 6.74 -17.14
CA PHE A 482 8.65 6.90 -18.08
C PHE A 482 8.06 5.56 -18.55
N GLY A 483 8.78 4.45 -18.36
CA GLY A 483 8.39 3.10 -18.78
C GLY A 483 7.61 2.28 -17.76
N LEU A 484 7.40 2.81 -16.56
CA LEU A 484 6.86 2.04 -15.43
C LEU A 484 5.33 2.01 -15.42
N PRO A 485 4.72 0.89 -14.96
CA PRO A 485 3.28 0.78 -14.79
C PRO A 485 2.83 1.64 -13.60
N ASN A 486 1.53 1.64 -13.33
CA ASN A 486 1.00 2.38 -12.20
C ASN A 486 1.34 1.74 -10.86
N ALA A 487 1.39 2.56 -9.81
CA ALA A 487 1.62 2.09 -8.45
C ALA A 487 0.45 1.24 -7.96
N THR A 488 0.76 0.09 -7.34
CA THR A 488 -0.24 -0.73 -6.63
C THR A 488 -0.76 -0.09 -5.35
N ALA A 489 -0.06 0.93 -4.84
CA ALA A 489 -0.54 1.78 -3.75
C ALA A 489 -1.95 2.36 -4.00
N LEU A 490 -2.33 2.54 -5.27
CA LEU A 490 -3.66 2.99 -5.66
C LEU A 490 -4.78 2.05 -5.17
N VAL A 491 -4.50 0.75 -5.01
CA VAL A 491 -5.47 -0.23 -4.51
C VAL A 491 -5.87 0.12 -3.08
N TYR A 492 -4.88 0.40 -2.23
CA TYR A 492 -5.11 0.76 -0.83
C TYR A 492 -5.75 2.14 -0.68
N PHE A 493 -5.37 3.12 -1.52
CA PHE A 493 -6.06 4.41 -1.53
C PHE A 493 -7.51 4.31 -1.95
N THR A 494 -7.82 3.45 -2.92
CA THR A 494 -9.22 3.24 -3.33
C THR A 494 -9.97 2.48 -2.24
N ALA A 495 -9.39 1.42 -1.69
CA ALA A 495 -9.97 0.64 -0.59
C ALA A 495 -10.29 1.50 0.64
N PHE A 496 -9.41 2.44 0.99
CA PHE A 496 -9.59 3.36 2.14
C PHE A 496 -10.89 4.17 2.10
N TYR A 497 -11.31 4.59 0.91
CA TYR A 497 -12.54 5.37 0.72
C TYR A 497 -13.74 4.50 0.34
N THR A 498 -13.56 3.20 0.12
CA THR A 498 -14.63 2.31 -0.34
C THR A 498 -15.49 1.85 0.82
N ASP A 499 -16.81 1.96 0.71
CA ASP A 499 -17.75 1.39 1.68
C ASP A 499 -17.65 -0.16 1.69
N PRO A 500 -17.29 -0.79 2.83
CA PRO A 500 -17.20 -2.25 2.94
C PRO A 500 -18.55 -2.97 2.92
N ASN A 501 -19.65 -2.26 3.16
CA ASN A 501 -20.99 -2.86 3.16
C ASN A 501 -21.69 -2.73 1.80
N SER A 502 -21.14 -1.95 0.88
CA SER A 502 -21.70 -1.76 -0.45
C SER A 502 -21.54 -3.03 -1.30
N PRO A 503 -22.59 -3.53 -1.97
CA PRO A 503 -22.49 -4.71 -2.82
C PRO A 503 -21.75 -4.46 -4.15
N GLU A 504 -21.48 -3.20 -4.51
CA GLU A 504 -20.83 -2.83 -5.78
C GLU A 504 -19.60 -1.93 -5.55
N HIS A 505 -18.41 -2.42 -5.92
CA HIS A 505 -17.14 -1.68 -5.83
C HIS A 505 -16.59 -1.29 -7.21
N LEU A 506 -17.36 -0.45 -7.92
CA LEU A 506 -17.06 0.00 -9.28
C LEU A 506 -15.62 0.54 -9.44
N GLN A 507 -15.17 1.37 -8.49
CA GLN A 507 -13.88 2.04 -8.51
C GLN A 507 -12.73 1.03 -8.36
N MET A 508 -12.90 0.03 -7.49
CA MET A 508 -11.94 -1.05 -7.29
C MET A 508 -11.84 -1.96 -8.52
N ASP A 509 -12.98 -2.33 -9.11
CA ASP A 509 -13.03 -3.15 -10.33
C ASP A 509 -12.33 -2.43 -11.51
N CYS A 510 -12.61 -1.13 -11.71
CA CYS A 510 -11.99 -0.33 -12.76
C CYS A 510 -10.45 -0.25 -12.60
N LEU A 511 -10.00 -0.03 -11.36
CA LEU A 511 -8.57 0.00 -11.04
C LEU A 511 -7.91 -1.36 -11.24
N ALA A 512 -8.54 -2.44 -10.76
CA ALA A 512 -8.04 -3.80 -10.89
C ALA A 512 -7.80 -4.20 -12.35
N ILE A 513 -8.76 -3.91 -13.24
CA ILE A 513 -8.64 -4.16 -14.68
C ILE A 513 -7.42 -3.42 -15.26
N CYS A 514 -7.22 -2.15 -14.90
CA CYS A 514 -6.09 -1.36 -15.40
C CYS A 514 -4.75 -1.91 -14.91
N LEU A 515 -4.64 -2.26 -13.63
CA LEU A 515 -3.41 -2.82 -13.07
C LEU A 515 -3.10 -4.19 -13.68
N ILE A 516 -4.08 -5.10 -13.77
CA ILE A 516 -3.88 -6.41 -14.40
C ILE A 516 -3.36 -6.25 -15.83
N ALA A 517 -4.00 -5.40 -16.65
CA ALA A 517 -3.59 -5.16 -18.02
C ALA A 517 -2.16 -4.61 -18.12
N GLN A 518 -1.81 -3.62 -17.29
CA GLN A 518 -0.49 -3.02 -17.29
C GLN A 518 0.60 -4.01 -16.87
N TYR A 519 0.41 -4.72 -15.77
CA TYR A 519 1.38 -5.68 -15.27
C TYR A 519 1.48 -6.93 -16.15
N SER A 520 0.46 -7.27 -16.95
CA SER A 520 0.60 -8.30 -18.00
C SER A 520 1.44 -7.83 -19.19
N ILE A 521 1.27 -6.58 -19.62
CA ILE A 521 1.95 -6.02 -20.81
C ILE A 521 3.39 -5.59 -20.50
N LEU A 522 3.68 -5.18 -19.26
CA LEU A 522 4.98 -4.70 -18.80
C LEU A 522 6.14 -5.66 -19.11
N PHE A 523 5.88 -6.98 -19.05
CA PHE A 523 6.86 -8.03 -19.36
C PHE A 523 7.48 -7.86 -20.75
N ILE A 524 6.73 -7.28 -21.70
CA ILE A 524 7.15 -7.07 -23.09
C ILE A 524 7.66 -5.62 -23.28
N THR A 525 6.93 -4.63 -22.76
CA THR A 525 7.22 -3.22 -23.04
C THR A 525 8.49 -2.73 -22.36
N LEU A 526 8.77 -3.16 -21.13
CA LEU A 526 9.95 -2.67 -20.39
C LEU A 526 11.28 -3.16 -21.00
N PRO A 527 11.46 -4.46 -21.34
CA PRO A 527 12.65 -4.89 -22.09
C PRO A 527 12.84 -4.18 -23.41
N PHE A 528 11.76 -3.92 -24.15
CA PHE A 528 11.83 -3.21 -25.42
C PHE A 528 12.34 -1.77 -25.22
N LEU A 529 11.75 -1.04 -24.27
CA LEU A 529 12.19 0.31 -23.91
C LEU A 529 13.66 0.34 -23.47
N VAL A 530 14.07 -0.58 -22.61
CA VAL A 530 15.45 -0.64 -22.10
C VAL A 530 16.42 -1.00 -23.22
N THR A 531 16.09 -1.98 -24.07
CA THR A 531 16.91 -2.35 -25.24
C THR A 531 17.08 -1.14 -26.17
N PHE A 532 15.99 -0.44 -26.48
CA PHE A 532 16.02 0.76 -27.31
C PHE A 532 16.90 1.85 -26.67
N THR A 533 16.75 2.07 -25.36
CA THR A 533 17.50 3.09 -24.63
C THR A 533 18.99 2.79 -24.63
N LEU A 534 19.38 1.56 -24.31
CA LEU A 534 20.77 1.14 -24.30
C LEU A 534 21.41 1.28 -25.70
N LYS A 535 20.72 0.77 -26.74
CA LYS A 535 21.25 0.77 -28.10
C LYS A 535 21.25 2.14 -28.77
N VAL A 536 20.13 2.84 -28.74
CA VAL A 536 19.90 4.06 -29.51
C VAL A 536 20.22 5.30 -28.70
N SER A 537 19.78 5.35 -27.43
CA SER A 537 19.97 6.55 -26.61
C SER A 537 21.39 6.65 -26.05
N LEU A 538 21.94 5.55 -25.53
CA LEU A 538 23.25 5.54 -24.88
C LEU A 538 24.40 5.09 -25.79
N GLY A 539 24.08 4.52 -26.96
CA GLY A 539 25.05 4.12 -27.98
C GLY A 539 25.89 2.89 -27.59
N TYR A 540 25.35 2.02 -26.73
CA TYR A 540 25.99 0.75 -26.38
C TYR A 540 26.04 -0.22 -27.55
#